data_AF-A0A9Q3PPA4-F1
#
_entry.id   AF-A0A9Q3PPA4-F1
#
_cell.length_a   1.000
_cell.length_b   1.000
_cell.length_c   1.000
_cell.angle_alpha   90.00
_cell.angle_beta   90.00
_cell.angle_gamma   90.00
#
_symmetry.space_group_name_H-M   'P 1'
#
loop_
_entity.id
_entity.type
_entity.pdbx_description
1 polymer ?
#
loop_
_entity_poly.entity_id
_entity_poly.type
_entity_poly.pdbx_seq_one_letter_code
_entity_poly.pdbx_strand_id
1 'polypeptide(L)'
;MAWKSLRWADSTSNEKKRLNLVFSLFIDWFNPHGNKLSGKQVSLGCLILTCLNLPPVLRTKPAFTLLYGILPGPNSPDIITISNAIKPLVDELLILKDGFTVHTNQEPQGRKVFVQLLPIIGDLVAIHKAVGFGSHSAKQFCGWCKSELNDLQHSKQGEKIMEVDILEQAKEWKDSKTLSVQEDLRKRTGVRWSELNRLPYRIPNMHIALGVMHNWLEGVLAEHFRNRWGFQDQTQDKKRGRIESLKKQKRVRMNETIRTLEDNDDVNNLQTGDLELGKGSSGGFMTSEHIILFRSIMHEIVIPTGVSKLPYNLGAAKHGKLKASQWLSLFTLIIPLVIPEMYIEDNKIMDMKSNRAKFLQNTGDLVQCTRIVMTKIVKDGHAGRFHNAYNRYSESSRELYNNPNVKPNHHYALHIPEQLKVWGPMIGVAEFAGERTIGLLQRIPTNQKMMEIHGTLLRKAQETQKLLGGYKAIRVMTEPSKDMERHPKGHRIEVSDVVYKEMLIMLQKKGVDVRDVYAFRHPLGKWVLSKYANPIQSTKLPNEDHNISVMPPNNVVYYKSCGTLKYARPKYPYGHPGYFFSLMGIVVGQINHENLRMISPLDVICLASYRLIENDLFRVPIDGIMMCPCRRELAL
;
A
#
# COMPACT_ATOMS: atom_id res chain seq x y z
N MET A 1 -1.96 14.43 16.08
CA MET A 1 -1.22 13.17 15.86
C MET A 1 -0.60 12.75 17.18
N ALA A 2 -0.63 11.46 17.57
CA ALA A 2 0.07 10.88 18.72
C ALA A 2 1.54 11.33 18.79
N TRP A 3 2.16 11.48 17.61
CA TRP A 3 3.49 12.02 17.39
C TRP A 3 3.69 13.46 17.94
N LYS A 4 2.62 14.25 17.96
CA LYS A 4 2.56 15.64 18.45
C LYS A 4 2.12 15.73 19.92
N SER A 5 1.45 14.71 20.47
CA SER A 5 1.04 14.67 21.88
C SER A 5 2.11 14.11 22.81
N LEU A 6 3.12 13.44 22.25
CA LEU A 6 4.39 13.29 22.95
C LEU A 6 4.99 14.69 23.10
N ARG A 7 4.86 15.25 24.31
CA ARG A 7 5.67 16.40 24.74
C ARG A 7 7.11 15.92 24.80
N TRP A 8 7.78 15.97 23.66
CA TRP A 8 9.23 15.93 23.60
C TRP A 8 9.68 17.15 24.41
N ALA A 9 10.42 16.93 25.50
CA ALA A 9 10.84 17.99 26.40
C ALA A 9 11.23 19.25 25.62
N ASP A 10 10.65 20.39 26.03
CA ASP A 10 10.45 21.60 25.24
C ASP A 10 11.65 22.05 24.38
N SER A 11 11.26 22.60 23.23
CA SER A 11 12.06 23.22 22.19
C SER A 11 12.99 24.31 22.72
N THR A 12 14.21 23.94 23.10
CA THR A 12 15.35 24.87 23.19
C THR A 12 16.64 24.16 22.75
N SER A 13 17.23 24.66 21.65
CA SER A 13 18.63 24.60 21.17
C SER A 13 19.45 23.30 21.14
N ASN A 14 19.01 22.16 21.68
CA ASN A 14 19.80 20.92 21.82
C ASN A 14 19.43 19.76 20.86
N GLU A 15 18.59 20.01 19.84
CA GLU A 15 17.96 18.96 19.01
C GLU A 15 18.91 18.06 18.22
N LYS A 16 20.12 18.51 17.85
CA LYS A 16 21.04 17.64 17.07
C LYS A 16 21.55 16.43 17.87
N LYS A 17 21.58 16.50 19.21
CA LYS A 17 22.16 15.45 20.07
C LYS A 17 21.15 14.40 20.57
N ARG A 18 19.85 14.55 20.29
CA ARG A 18 18.80 13.62 20.75
C ARG A 18 18.14 12.91 19.56
N LEU A 19 17.81 11.63 19.72
CA LEU A 19 17.10 10.81 18.74
C LEU A 19 15.97 10.08 19.44
N ASN A 20 14.73 10.39 19.08
CA ASN A 20 13.57 9.70 19.61
C ASN A 20 13.06 8.68 18.59
N LEU A 21 13.17 7.40 18.92
CA LEU A 21 12.68 6.30 18.11
C LEU A 21 11.34 5.81 18.65
N VAL A 22 10.38 5.63 17.76
CA VAL A 22 9.09 5.08 18.09
C VAL A 22 8.89 3.79 17.34
N PHE A 23 8.47 2.77 18.07
CA PHE A 23 8.15 1.47 17.54
C PHE A 23 6.63 1.21 17.60
N SER A 24 6.14 0.46 16.62
CA SER A 24 4.89 -0.28 16.73
C SER A 24 5.17 -1.72 17.16
N LEU A 25 4.21 -2.34 17.86
CA LEU A 25 4.22 -3.77 18.14
C LEU A 25 3.04 -4.41 17.41
N PHE A 26 3.34 -5.23 16.41
CA PHE A 26 2.37 -6.09 15.76
C PHE A 26 2.27 -7.43 16.53
N ILE A 27 1.04 -7.83 16.84
CA ILE A 27 0.72 -9.07 17.56
C ILE A 27 -0.40 -9.78 16.82
N ASP A 28 -0.18 -11.04 16.46
CA ASP A 28 -1.22 -11.88 15.87
C ASP A 28 -0.93 -13.37 16.07
N TRP A 29 -1.96 -14.19 15.84
CA TRP A 29 -1.94 -15.63 15.95
C TRP A 29 -2.11 -16.27 14.58
N PHE A 30 -1.23 -17.21 14.23
CA PHE A 30 -1.26 -17.85 12.91
C PHE A 30 -1.05 -19.35 13.00
N ASN A 31 -1.59 -20.08 12.01
CA ASN A 31 -1.30 -21.49 11.85
C ASN A 31 0.01 -21.68 11.08
N PRO A 32 1.06 -22.29 11.67
CA PRO A 32 2.33 -22.52 10.99
C PRO A 32 2.22 -23.50 9.82
N HIS A 33 1.19 -24.36 9.80
CA HIS A 33 0.93 -25.32 8.72
C HIS A 33 0.06 -24.74 7.60
N GLY A 34 -0.34 -23.47 7.71
CA GLY A 34 -1.27 -22.81 6.81
C GLY A 34 -2.73 -23.21 7.07
N ASN A 35 -3.65 -22.40 6.55
CA ASN A 35 -5.08 -22.53 6.79
C ASN A 35 -5.76 -23.49 5.79
N LYS A 36 -5.31 -24.75 5.73
CA LYS A 36 -6.03 -25.79 4.97
C LYS A 36 -7.18 -26.34 5.82
N LEU A 37 -8.36 -26.51 5.22
CA LEU A 37 -9.58 -27.04 5.88
C LEU A 37 -9.37 -28.41 6.53
N SER A 38 -8.46 -29.23 5.98
CA SER A 38 -8.08 -30.55 6.49
C SER A 38 -6.76 -30.57 7.29
N GLY A 39 -6.14 -29.41 7.54
CA GLY A 39 -4.87 -29.31 8.26
C GLY A 39 -5.01 -29.30 9.78
N LYS A 40 -3.96 -29.72 10.50
CA LYS A 40 -3.89 -29.58 11.97
C LYS A 40 -4.07 -28.10 12.35
N GLN A 41 -5.04 -27.81 13.22
CA GLN A 41 -5.26 -26.47 13.75
C GLN A 41 -4.29 -26.23 14.91
N VAL A 42 -3.25 -25.46 14.61
CA VAL A 42 -2.25 -25.01 15.57
C VAL A 42 -2.22 -23.48 15.51
N SER A 43 -2.03 -22.84 16.64
CA SER A 43 -1.93 -21.38 16.76
C SER A 43 -0.61 -21.02 17.41
N LEU A 44 0.25 -20.33 16.68
CA LEU A 44 1.48 -19.70 17.18
C LEU A 44 1.30 -18.19 17.21
N GLY A 45 1.97 -17.54 18.16
CA GLY A 45 2.01 -16.08 18.19
C GLY A 45 3.20 -15.47 17.50
N CYS A 46 3.02 -14.27 16.97
CA CYS A 46 4.11 -13.47 16.42
C CYS A 46 4.15 -12.10 17.09
N LEU A 47 5.33 -11.70 17.56
CA LEU A 47 5.61 -10.36 18.08
C LEU A 47 6.60 -9.66 17.15
N ILE A 48 6.15 -8.63 16.42
CA ILE A 48 6.98 -7.91 15.44
C ILE A 48 7.04 -6.43 15.81
N LEU A 49 8.25 -5.93 16.01
CA LEU A 49 8.52 -4.53 16.24
C LEU A 49 8.88 -3.82 14.92
N THR A 50 8.31 -2.65 14.67
CA THR A 50 8.66 -1.84 13.49
C THR A 50 9.00 -0.42 13.90
N CYS A 51 10.18 0.07 13.50
CA CYS A 51 10.56 1.46 13.72
C CYS A 51 9.77 2.37 12.77
N LEU A 52 8.89 3.19 13.35
CA LEU A 52 7.99 4.06 12.60
C LEU A 52 8.66 5.33 12.09
N ASN A 53 9.84 5.68 12.61
CA ASN A 53 10.68 6.77 12.13
C ASN A 53 11.34 6.46 10.76
N LEU A 54 11.39 5.18 10.37
CA LEU A 54 11.89 4.81 9.05
C LEU A 54 10.89 5.26 7.96
N PRO A 55 11.36 5.63 6.75
CA PRO A 55 10.49 5.94 5.64
C PRO A 55 9.47 4.82 5.38
N PRO A 56 8.20 5.12 5.03
CA PRO A 56 7.17 4.11 4.80
C PRO A 56 7.57 3.01 3.80
N VAL A 57 8.36 3.36 2.78
CA VAL A 57 8.87 2.43 1.75
C VAL A 57 9.85 1.39 2.31
N LEU A 58 10.51 1.70 3.44
CA LEU A 58 11.47 0.82 4.11
C LEU A 58 10.83 0.07 5.27
N ARG A 59 10.15 0.78 6.17
CA ARG A 59 9.70 0.24 7.46
C ARG A 59 8.78 -0.99 7.35
N THR A 60 8.08 -1.15 6.23
CA THR A 60 7.15 -2.28 6.02
C THR A 60 7.79 -3.48 5.32
N LYS A 61 9.09 -3.43 5.00
CA LYS A 61 9.82 -4.53 4.39
C LYS A 61 10.36 -5.46 5.49
N PRO A 62 10.35 -6.78 5.28
CA PRO A 62 10.82 -7.75 6.29
C PRO A 62 12.22 -7.48 6.82
N ALA A 63 13.12 -6.91 6.01
CA ALA A 63 14.49 -6.58 6.41
C ALA A 63 14.60 -5.43 7.44
N PHE A 64 13.54 -4.63 7.62
CA PHE A 64 13.51 -3.47 8.53
C PHE A 64 12.51 -3.63 9.68
N THR A 65 11.92 -4.82 9.81
CA THR A 65 11.08 -5.20 10.94
C THR A 65 11.87 -6.11 11.87
N LEU A 66 11.74 -5.94 13.17
CA LEU A 66 12.35 -6.80 14.17
C LEU A 66 11.35 -7.88 14.59
N LEU A 67 11.61 -9.13 14.21
CA LEU A 67 10.87 -10.27 14.76
C LEU A 67 11.37 -10.52 16.19
N TYR A 68 10.64 -9.98 17.18
CA TYR A 68 11.02 -10.01 18.58
C TYR A 68 10.82 -11.40 19.19
N GLY A 69 9.71 -12.06 18.87
CA GLY A 69 9.43 -13.39 19.41
C GLY A 69 8.36 -14.15 18.65
N ILE A 70 8.44 -15.48 18.78
CA ILE A 70 7.38 -16.42 18.39
C ILE A 70 6.85 -17.06 19.67
N LEU A 71 5.56 -16.87 19.94
CA LEU A 71 4.93 -17.47 21.13
C LEU A 71 4.53 -18.91 20.81
N PRO A 72 4.85 -19.86 21.71
CA PRO A 72 4.57 -21.27 21.49
C PRO A 72 3.05 -21.52 21.46
N GLY A 73 2.64 -22.48 20.64
CA GLY A 73 1.28 -23.00 20.59
C GLY A 73 1.11 -24.20 21.52
N PRO A 74 0.07 -25.04 21.31
CA PRO A 74 -0.79 -25.12 20.13
C PRO A 74 -1.98 -24.16 20.14
N ASN A 75 -2.27 -23.50 21.26
CA ASN A 75 -3.40 -22.59 21.39
C ASN A 75 -2.90 -21.15 21.49
N SER A 76 -3.75 -20.20 21.07
CA SER A 76 -3.49 -18.79 21.35
C SER A 76 -3.32 -18.61 22.87
N PRO A 77 -2.36 -17.78 23.34
CA PRO A 77 -2.10 -17.64 24.76
C PRO A 77 -3.34 -17.14 25.50
N ASP A 78 -3.48 -17.59 26.74
CA ASP A 78 -4.40 -16.98 27.68
C ASP A 78 -3.85 -15.65 28.22
N ILE A 79 -4.58 -15.06 29.16
CA ILE A 79 -4.31 -13.73 29.71
C ILE A 79 -2.97 -13.70 30.46
N ILE A 80 -2.72 -14.74 31.25
CA ILE A 80 -1.53 -14.84 32.10
C ILE A 80 -0.31 -15.05 31.19
N THR A 81 -0.45 -15.93 30.21
CA THR A 81 0.60 -16.29 29.27
C THR A 81 1.02 -15.10 28.42
N ILE A 82 0.07 -14.34 27.84
CA ILE A 82 0.42 -13.16 27.03
C ILE A 82 1.08 -12.06 27.87
N SER A 83 0.64 -11.87 29.11
CA SER A 83 1.23 -10.88 30.02
C SER A 83 2.69 -11.26 30.35
N ASN A 84 2.93 -12.52 30.70
CA ASN A 84 4.28 -13.02 30.96
C ASN A 84 5.17 -12.99 29.71
N ALA A 85 4.60 -13.23 28.53
CA ALA A 85 5.33 -13.18 27.27
C ALA A 85 5.75 -11.76 26.86
N ILE A 86 4.92 -10.74 27.14
CA ILE A 86 5.21 -9.34 26.83
C ILE A 86 6.08 -8.67 27.91
N LYS A 87 6.09 -9.21 29.13
CA LYS A 87 6.84 -8.65 30.27
C LYS A 87 8.31 -8.33 29.96
N PRO A 88 9.13 -9.21 29.35
CA PRO A 88 10.53 -8.89 29.05
C PRO A 88 10.67 -7.69 28.10
N LEU A 89 9.79 -7.59 27.10
CA LEU A 89 9.78 -6.45 26.18
C LEU A 89 9.46 -5.15 26.91
N VAL A 90 8.50 -5.18 27.84
CA VAL A 90 8.14 -4.01 28.66
C VAL A 90 9.28 -3.62 29.58
N ASP A 91 9.96 -4.60 30.20
CA ASP A 91 11.11 -4.37 31.08
C ASP A 91 12.25 -3.67 30.30
N GLU A 92 12.56 -4.10 29.08
CA GLU A 92 13.51 -3.43 28.20
C GLU A 92 13.05 -2.00 27.82
N LEU A 93 11.78 -1.84 27.43
CA LEU A 93 11.24 -0.53 27.03
C LEU A 93 11.22 0.48 28.18
N LEU A 94 11.10 0.04 29.43
CA LEU A 94 11.20 0.90 30.60
C LEU A 94 12.61 1.47 30.78
N ILE A 95 13.64 0.70 30.42
CA ILE A 95 15.04 1.17 30.41
C ILE A 95 15.26 2.11 29.23
N LEU A 96 14.82 1.70 28.03
CA LEU A 96 15.07 2.45 26.79
C LEU A 96 14.31 3.80 26.72
N LYS A 97 13.24 3.97 27.51
CA LYS A 97 12.51 5.26 27.58
C LYS A 97 13.35 6.36 28.23
N ASP A 98 14.25 6.01 29.15
CA ASP A 98 15.09 6.97 29.89
C ASP A 98 16.33 7.39 29.09
N GLY A 99 16.59 6.64 28.02
CA GLY A 99 17.56 6.94 26.98
C GLY A 99 18.94 6.37 27.23
N PHE A 100 19.68 6.16 26.15
CA PHE A 100 21.04 5.62 26.15
C PHE A 100 21.88 6.34 25.10
N THR A 101 23.20 6.31 25.24
CA THR A 101 24.12 7.00 24.32
C THR A 101 24.63 6.03 23.25
N VAL A 102 24.48 6.39 21.99
CA VAL A 102 25.02 5.66 20.84
C VAL A 102 26.11 6.49 20.18
N HIS A 103 27.30 5.91 20.05
CA HIS A 103 28.42 6.52 19.34
C HIS A 103 28.37 6.09 17.87
N THR A 104 28.51 7.05 16.95
CA THR A 104 28.56 6.76 15.51
C THR A 104 29.70 7.54 14.87
N ASN A 105 30.09 7.19 13.64
CA ASN A 105 31.13 7.93 12.93
C ASN A 105 30.75 9.42 12.71
N GLN A 106 29.47 9.72 12.52
CA GLN A 106 28.96 11.09 12.38
C GLN A 106 28.74 11.79 13.73
N GLU A 107 28.62 11.03 14.82
CA GLU A 107 28.44 11.54 16.19
C GLU A 107 29.43 10.86 17.15
N PRO A 108 30.75 11.15 17.06
CA PRO A 108 31.78 10.49 17.88
C PRO A 108 31.63 10.82 19.37
N GLN A 109 31.03 11.97 19.70
CA GLN A 109 30.73 12.40 21.07
C GLN A 109 29.48 11.72 21.66
N GLY A 110 28.86 10.82 20.89
CA GLY A 110 27.65 10.11 21.28
C GLY A 110 26.38 10.93 21.04
N ARG A 111 25.34 10.23 20.60
CA ARG A 111 23.98 10.75 20.45
C ARG A 111 23.07 10.07 21.45
N LYS A 112 22.29 10.83 22.22
CA LYS A 112 21.29 10.26 23.14
C LYS A 112 20.10 9.72 22.33
N VAL A 113 19.76 8.46 22.53
CA VAL A 113 18.66 7.76 21.86
C VAL A 113 17.61 7.38 22.90
N PHE A 114 16.34 7.64 22.62
CA PHE A 114 15.20 7.27 23.45
C PHE A 114 14.27 6.39 22.62
N VAL A 115 13.70 5.34 23.22
CA VAL A 115 12.79 4.42 22.52
C VAL A 115 11.44 4.36 23.20
N GLN A 116 10.36 4.44 22.43
CA GLN A 116 8.99 4.34 22.92
C GLN A 116 8.15 3.41 22.05
N LEU A 117 7.24 2.66 22.68
CA LEU A 117 6.28 1.78 22.01
C LEU A 117 4.88 2.41 21.98
N LEU A 118 4.42 2.83 20.80
CA LEU A 118 3.13 3.50 20.63
C LEU A 118 2.04 2.59 20.04
N PRO A 119 1.85 2.40 18.73
CA PRO A 119 0.69 1.61 18.30
C PRO A 119 0.92 0.11 18.57
N ILE A 120 -0.07 -0.52 19.19
CA ILE A 120 -0.26 -1.97 19.10
C ILE A 120 -1.11 -2.23 17.85
N ILE A 121 -0.63 -3.12 16.97
CA ILE A 121 -1.21 -3.42 15.66
C ILE A 121 -1.52 -4.92 15.62
N GLY A 122 -2.60 -5.31 14.96
CA GLY A 122 -3.05 -6.70 14.86
C GLY A 122 -4.54 -6.73 14.54
N ASP A 123 -5.14 -7.92 14.49
CA ASP A 123 -6.58 -8.00 14.60
C ASP A 123 -7.05 -7.50 15.98
N LEU A 124 -8.30 -7.01 16.08
CA LEU A 124 -8.79 -6.44 17.35
C LEU A 124 -8.83 -7.49 18.47
N VAL A 125 -8.96 -8.77 18.14
CA VAL A 125 -9.00 -9.86 19.12
C VAL A 125 -7.64 -10.03 19.80
N ALA A 126 -6.56 -10.06 19.04
CA ALA A 126 -5.19 -10.12 19.53
C ALA A 126 -4.81 -8.84 20.26
N ILE A 127 -5.17 -7.67 19.72
CA ILE A 127 -4.89 -6.39 20.37
C ILE A 127 -5.60 -6.32 21.72
N HIS A 128 -6.92 -6.53 21.78
CA HIS A 128 -7.69 -6.47 23.03
C HIS A 128 -7.13 -7.46 24.06
N LYS A 129 -6.71 -8.65 23.59
CA LYS A 129 -6.06 -9.63 24.45
C LYS A 129 -4.74 -9.11 25.03
N ALA A 130 -3.90 -8.47 24.23
CA ALA A 130 -2.61 -7.95 24.66
C ALA A 130 -2.70 -6.71 25.56
N VAL A 131 -3.63 -5.80 25.28
CA VAL A 131 -3.78 -4.52 25.99
C VAL A 131 -4.71 -4.60 27.19
N GLY A 132 -5.44 -5.70 27.36
CA GLY A 132 -6.32 -5.91 28.51
C GLY A 132 -7.74 -5.39 28.34
N PHE A 133 -8.29 -5.44 27.13
CA PHE A 133 -9.70 -5.15 26.87
C PHE A 133 -10.53 -6.42 26.62
N GLY A 134 -11.84 -6.31 26.81
CA GLY A 134 -12.83 -7.33 26.52
C GLY A 134 -12.82 -7.74 25.05
N SER A 135 -13.24 -8.97 24.76
CA SER A 135 -13.41 -9.43 23.37
C SER A 135 -14.55 -8.68 22.67
N HIS A 136 -14.62 -8.82 21.35
CA HIS A 136 -15.75 -8.32 20.53
C HIS A 136 -17.11 -8.91 20.93
N SER A 137 -17.13 -9.98 21.73
CA SER A 137 -18.32 -10.65 22.26
C SER A 137 -18.62 -10.29 23.74
N ALA A 138 -17.77 -9.47 24.36
CA ALA A 138 -17.99 -9.03 25.74
C ALA A 138 -19.14 -8.03 25.82
N LYS A 139 -19.77 -7.92 27.00
CA LYS A 139 -20.79 -6.90 27.26
C LYS A 139 -20.23 -5.50 26.98
N GLN A 140 -19.10 -5.17 27.61
CA GLN A 140 -18.27 -4.01 27.30
C GLN A 140 -17.21 -4.44 26.28
N PHE A 141 -17.50 -4.28 24.99
CA PHE A 141 -16.64 -4.76 23.91
C PHE A 141 -15.68 -3.69 23.37
N CYS A 142 -16.02 -2.40 23.54
CA CYS A 142 -15.25 -1.30 22.95
C CYS A 142 -14.24 -0.71 23.95
N GLY A 143 -12.97 -0.66 23.56
CA GLY A 143 -11.91 -0.02 24.35
C GLY A 143 -11.87 1.52 24.23
N TRP A 144 -12.58 2.12 23.28
CA TRP A 144 -12.56 3.57 23.03
C TRP A 144 -13.72 4.33 23.69
N CYS A 145 -14.89 3.71 23.80
CA CYS A 145 -16.08 4.32 24.41
C CYS A 145 -16.90 3.30 25.20
N LYS A 146 -17.71 3.80 26.14
CA LYS A 146 -18.69 3.02 26.89
C LYS A 146 -19.86 2.66 25.98
N SER A 147 -19.85 1.47 25.42
CA SER A 147 -20.95 0.95 24.60
C SER A 147 -21.14 -0.52 24.91
N GLU A 148 -22.40 -0.92 25.11
CA GLU A 148 -22.74 -2.32 25.28
C GLU A 148 -22.97 -3.00 23.94
N LEU A 149 -22.70 -4.31 23.87
CA LEU A 149 -22.93 -5.11 22.67
C LEU A 149 -24.39 -5.05 22.20
N ASN A 150 -25.34 -4.92 23.13
CA ASN A 150 -26.77 -4.82 22.84
C ASN A 150 -27.14 -3.50 22.15
N ASP A 151 -26.33 -2.45 22.31
CA ASP A 151 -26.58 -1.12 21.72
C ASP A 151 -26.04 -0.97 20.30
N LEU A 152 -25.43 -2.03 19.74
CA LEU A 152 -24.80 -1.99 18.41
C LEU A 152 -25.72 -1.48 17.31
N GLN A 153 -27.03 -1.79 17.38
CA GLN A 153 -28.00 -1.40 16.36
C GLN A 153 -28.13 0.12 16.20
N HIS A 154 -27.85 0.88 17.26
CA HIS A 154 -27.90 2.34 17.23
C HIS A 154 -26.77 2.95 16.39
N SER A 155 -25.67 2.20 16.12
CA SER A 155 -24.50 2.68 15.36
C SER A 155 -24.04 4.07 15.80
N LYS A 156 -24.02 4.31 17.12
CA LYS A 156 -23.55 5.54 17.73
C LYS A 156 -22.37 5.25 18.63
N GLN A 157 -21.51 6.24 18.75
CA GLN A 157 -20.41 6.21 19.71
C GLN A 157 -20.98 6.47 21.11
N GLY A 158 -20.52 5.70 22.10
CA GLY A 158 -20.82 5.96 23.49
C GLY A 158 -19.94 7.05 24.11
N GLU A 159 -20.06 7.24 25.41
CA GLU A 159 -19.18 8.16 26.15
C GLU A 159 -17.72 7.74 26.04
N LYS A 160 -16.82 8.70 25.86
CA LYS A 160 -15.38 8.42 25.80
C LYS A 160 -14.90 7.88 27.16
N ILE A 161 -14.08 6.84 27.13
CA ILE A 161 -13.44 6.31 28.33
C ILE A 161 -12.16 7.10 28.60
N MET A 162 -11.98 7.57 29.84
CA MET A 162 -10.78 8.29 30.25
C MET A 162 -9.64 7.33 30.56
N GLU A 163 -8.40 7.77 30.31
CA GLU A 163 -7.19 6.98 30.58
C GLU A 163 -7.07 6.58 32.05
N VAL A 164 -7.34 7.53 32.95
CA VAL A 164 -7.35 7.33 34.41
C VAL A 164 -8.28 6.18 34.80
N ASP A 165 -9.53 6.19 34.31
CA ASP A 165 -10.51 5.14 34.60
C ASP A 165 -10.00 3.76 34.17
N ILE A 166 -9.37 3.67 32.98
CA ILE A 166 -8.84 2.41 32.46
C ILE A 166 -7.72 1.88 33.36
N LEU A 167 -6.79 2.75 33.76
CA LEU A 167 -5.65 2.36 34.59
C LEU A 167 -6.09 1.97 36.00
N GLU A 168 -7.05 2.68 36.59
CA GLU A 168 -7.64 2.34 37.88
C GLU A 168 -8.36 0.99 37.85
N GLN A 169 -9.23 0.77 36.85
CA GLN A 169 -9.95 -0.50 36.68
C GLN A 169 -8.98 -1.67 36.42
N ALA A 170 -7.94 -1.46 35.61
CA ALA A 170 -6.92 -2.48 35.35
C ALA A 170 -6.13 -2.82 36.61
N LYS A 171 -5.86 -1.83 37.47
CA LYS A 171 -5.17 -2.03 38.76
C LYS A 171 -6.08 -2.74 39.77
N GLU A 172 -7.33 -2.33 39.89
CA GLU A 172 -8.34 -3.01 40.72
C GLU A 172 -8.45 -4.49 40.33
N TRP A 173 -8.48 -4.80 39.04
CA TRP A 173 -8.45 -6.16 38.53
C TRP A 173 -7.18 -6.92 38.97
N LYS A 174 -6.01 -6.28 38.83
CA LYS A 174 -4.71 -6.89 39.20
C LYS A 174 -4.60 -7.20 40.69
N ASP A 175 -5.03 -6.26 41.52
CA ASP A 175 -4.86 -6.29 42.98
C ASP A 175 -5.96 -7.14 43.67
N SER A 176 -6.97 -7.57 42.91
CA SER A 176 -8.04 -8.44 43.43
C SER A 176 -7.54 -9.84 43.81
N LYS A 177 -8.12 -10.39 44.89
CA LYS A 177 -7.62 -11.60 45.56
C LYS A 177 -8.08 -12.92 44.93
N THR A 178 -9.14 -12.92 44.11
CA THR A 178 -9.76 -14.15 43.60
C THR A 178 -10.09 -14.05 42.11
N LEU A 179 -10.02 -15.19 41.42
CA LEU A 179 -10.39 -15.29 40.00
C LEU A 179 -11.86 -14.92 39.73
N SER A 180 -12.76 -15.17 40.70
CA SER A 180 -14.17 -14.78 40.58
C SER A 180 -14.34 -13.26 40.54
N VAL A 181 -13.68 -12.54 41.45
CA VAL A 181 -13.72 -11.07 41.47
C VAL A 181 -13.10 -10.50 40.21
N GLN A 182 -11.99 -11.07 39.73
CA GLN A 182 -11.39 -10.69 38.44
C GLN A 182 -12.36 -10.85 37.28
N GLU A 183 -13.11 -11.95 37.22
CA GLU A 183 -14.07 -12.21 36.16
C GLU A 183 -15.27 -11.25 36.22
N ASP A 184 -15.76 -10.94 37.41
CA ASP A 184 -16.86 -9.99 37.61
C ASP A 184 -16.44 -8.56 37.24
N LEU A 185 -15.24 -8.13 37.65
CA LEU A 185 -14.65 -6.86 37.23
C LEU A 185 -14.51 -6.78 35.71
N ARG A 186 -14.02 -7.85 35.08
CA ARG A 186 -13.87 -7.93 33.63
C ARG A 186 -15.22 -7.83 32.92
N LYS A 187 -16.27 -8.49 33.41
CA LYS A 187 -17.62 -8.42 32.83
C LYS A 187 -18.24 -7.03 32.97
N ARG A 188 -18.02 -6.37 34.11
CA ARG A 188 -18.58 -5.04 34.44
C ARG A 188 -17.89 -3.92 33.67
N THR A 189 -16.57 -3.94 33.62
CA THR A 189 -15.75 -2.83 33.07
C THR A 189 -15.26 -3.09 31.65
N GLY A 190 -15.11 -4.35 31.24
CA GLY A 190 -14.43 -4.71 30.00
C GLY A 190 -12.91 -4.55 30.06
N VAL A 191 -12.33 -4.26 31.24
CA VAL A 191 -10.91 -3.97 31.42
C VAL A 191 -10.25 -5.02 32.31
N ARG A 192 -8.97 -5.31 32.06
CA ARG A 192 -8.08 -6.14 32.88
C ARG A 192 -6.65 -5.62 32.83
N TRP A 193 -5.78 -6.17 33.69
CA TRP A 193 -4.37 -5.81 33.68
C TRP A 193 -3.66 -6.24 32.39
N SER A 194 -2.76 -5.38 31.90
CA SER A 194 -1.77 -5.68 30.87
C SER A 194 -0.42 -5.14 31.31
N GLU A 195 0.66 -5.87 31.02
CA GLU A 195 2.02 -5.37 31.28
C GLU A 195 2.33 -4.08 30.52
N LEU A 196 1.64 -3.82 29.39
CA LEU A 196 1.78 -2.56 28.65
C LEU A 196 1.37 -1.33 29.46
N ASN A 197 0.55 -1.49 30.50
CA ASN A 197 0.12 -0.40 31.39
C ASN A 197 1.26 0.10 32.29
N ARG A 198 2.38 -0.63 32.39
CA ARG A 198 3.57 -0.15 33.10
C ARG A 198 4.32 0.96 32.35
N LEU A 199 4.07 1.11 31.05
CA LEU A 199 4.74 2.12 30.23
C LEU A 199 4.09 3.50 30.45
N PRO A 200 4.78 4.45 31.13
CA PRO A 200 4.14 5.67 31.64
C PRO A 200 3.76 6.68 30.54
N TYR A 201 4.28 6.48 29.32
CA TYR A 201 3.99 7.33 28.16
C TYR A 201 2.82 6.79 27.32
N ARG A 202 2.23 5.64 27.68
CA ARG A 202 1.18 5.01 26.91
C ARG A 202 -0.21 5.36 27.44
N ILE A 203 -1.07 5.79 26.51
CA ILE A 203 -2.51 5.92 26.72
C ILE A 203 -3.18 4.64 26.19
N PRO A 204 -3.72 3.74 27.04
CA PRO A 204 -4.11 2.38 26.64
C PRO A 204 -5.09 2.31 25.46
N ASN A 205 -6.16 3.12 25.48
CA ASN A 205 -7.16 3.14 24.42
C ASN A 205 -6.72 3.91 23.16
N MET A 206 -5.89 4.95 23.30
CA MET A 206 -5.47 5.77 22.16
C MET A 206 -4.28 5.17 21.40
N HIS A 207 -3.44 4.38 22.07
CA HIS A 207 -2.24 3.76 21.50
C HIS A 207 -2.49 2.35 20.95
N ILE A 208 -3.70 2.12 20.47
CA ILE A 208 -4.12 0.95 19.70
C ILE A 208 -4.44 1.43 18.28
N ALA A 209 -3.93 0.72 17.28
CA ALA A 209 -4.26 0.98 15.88
C ALA A 209 -5.55 0.23 15.51
N LEU A 210 -6.58 0.97 15.12
CA LEU A 210 -7.75 0.35 14.51
C LEU A 210 -7.40 -0.22 13.13
N GLY A 211 -7.67 -1.50 12.95
CA GLY A 211 -7.27 -2.26 11.77
C GLY A 211 -7.87 -1.76 10.46
N VAL A 212 -7.04 -1.42 9.48
CA VAL A 212 -7.52 -1.10 8.12
C VAL A 212 -7.87 -2.39 7.40
N MET A 213 -7.06 -3.43 7.57
CA MET A 213 -7.24 -4.69 6.88
C MET A 213 -8.41 -5.48 7.48
N HIS A 214 -8.35 -5.77 8.79
CA HIS A 214 -9.29 -6.67 9.44
C HIS A 214 -10.61 -6.00 9.78
N ASN A 215 -10.61 -4.72 10.21
CA ASN A 215 -11.86 -4.03 10.56
C ASN A 215 -12.54 -3.41 9.34
N TRP A 216 -11.83 -2.58 8.56
CA TRP A 216 -12.45 -1.87 7.44
C TRP A 216 -12.68 -2.77 6.22
N LEU A 217 -11.62 -3.33 5.63
CA LEU A 217 -11.73 -4.08 4.36
C LEU A 217 -12.43 -5.44 4.54
N GLU A 218 -11.96 -6.27 5.46
CA GLU A 218 -12.50 -7.63 5.66
C GLU A 218 -13.69 -7.70 6.61
N GLY A 219 -13.90 -6.62 7.37
CA GLY A 219 -15.03 -6.44 8.26
C GLY A 219 -16.18 -5.70 7.61
N VAL A 220 -16.09 -4.37 7.55
CA VAL A 220 -17.18 -3.49 7.09
C VAL A 220 -17.48 -3.71 5.60
N LEU A 221 -16.48 -3.63 4.72
CA LEU A 221 -16.71 -3.71 3.27
C LEU A 221 -17.14 -5.10 2.82
N ALA A 222 -16.44 -6.13 3.31
CA ALA A 222 -16.79 -7.51 3.00
C ALA A 222 -18.21 -7.87 3.48
N GLU A 223 -18.60 -7.38 4.66
CA GLU A 223 -19.95 -7.59 5.19
C GLU A 223 -21.01 -6.88 4.35
N HIS A 224 -20.79 -5.61 4.03
CA HIS A 224 -21.68 -4.83 3.18
C HIS A 224 -21.90 -5.55 1.84
N PHE A 225 -20.82 -5.91 1.15
CA PHE A 225 -20.89 -6.54 -0.17
C PHE A 225 -21.52 -7.95 -0.13
N ARG A 226 -21.22 -8.76 0.89
CA ARG A 226 -21.72 -10.13 0.94
C ARG A 226 -23.16 -10.25 1.44
N ASN A 227 -23.54 -9.45 2.42
CA ASN A 227 -24.80 -9.65 3.14
C ASN A 227 -25.82 -8.57 2.80
N ARG A 228 -25.43 -7.29 2.76
CA ARG A 228 -26.36 -6.21 2.40
C ARG A 228 -26.66 -6.23 0.91
N TRP A 229 -25.63 -6.35 0.07
CA TRP A 229 -25.83 -6.56 -1.36
C TRP A 229 -26.27 -7.99 -1.69
N GLY A 230 -26.04 -8.97 -0.81
CA GLY A 230 -26.38 -10.36 -1.10
C GLY A 230 -25.58 -10.95 -2.27
N PHE A 231 -24.36 -10.48 -2.50
CA PHE A 231 -23.52 -10.91 -3.63
C PHE A 231 -22.90 -12.30 -3.37
N GLN A 232 -23.77 -13.31 -3.22
CA GLN A 232 -23.44 -14.71 -2.97
C GLN A 232 -24.24 -15.58 -3.94
N ASP A 233 -23.53 -16.32 -4.80
CA ASP A 233 -24.16 -17.20 -5.76
C ASP A 233 -24.64 -18.49 -5.07
N GLN A 234 -25.95 -18.62 -4.81
CA GLN A 234 -26.54 -19.82 -4.22
C GLN A 234 -26.80 -20.95 -5.24
N THR A 235 -26.43 -20.79 -6.51
CA THR A 235 -26.73 -21.80 -7.54
C THR A 235 -25.69 -22.92 -7.57
N GLN A 236 -25.87 -23.94 -6.70
CA GLN A 236 -25.22 -25.24 -6.89
C GLN A 236 -26.16 -26.41 -7.22
N ASP A 237 -27.48 -26.40 -6.98
CA ASP A 237 -28.21 -27.69 -7.00
C ASP A 237 -29.38 -27.93 -7.97
N LYS A 238 -29.76 -27.03 -8.90
CA LYS A 238 -30.90 -27.35 -9.81
C LYS A 238 -30.76 -27.08 -11.31
N LYS A 239 -29.62 -26.60 -11.83
CA LYS A 239 -29.50 -26.24 -13.26
C LYS A 239 -28.34 -26.92 -14.02
N ARG A 240 -27.85 -28.07 -13.57
CA ARG A 240 -26.87 -28.86 -14.34
C ARG A 240 -27.44 -29.39 -15.68
N GLY A 241 -28.74 -29.66 -15.76
CA GLY A 241 -29.38 -30.19 -16.98
C GLY A 241 -29.48 -29.20 -18.16
N ARG A 242 -29.42 -27.88 -17.95
CA ARG A 242 -29.64 -26.89 -19.02
C ARG A 242 -28.35 -26.38 -19.68
N ILE A 243 -27.20 -26.54 -19.01
CA ILE A 243 -25.90 -26.01 -19.46
C ILE A 243 -25.18 -26.98 -20.43
N GLU A 244 -25.43 -28.29 -20.34
CA GLU A 244 -24.85 -29.26 -21.28
C GLU A 244 -25.48 -29.21 -22.68
N SER A 245 -26.76 -28.79 -22.77
CA SER A 245 -27.41 -28.52 -24.06
C SER A 245 -26.76 -27.33 -24.81
N LEU A 246 -26.35 -26.29 -24.09
CA LEU A 246 -25.77 -25.06 -24.69
C LEU A 246 -24.30 -25.19 -25.09
N LYS A 247 -23.56 -26.19 -24.60
CA LYS A 247 -22.18 -26.43 -25.01
C LYS A 247 -22.07 -27.03 -26.41
N LYS A 248 -23.12 -27.68 -26.92
CA LYS A 248 -23.10 -28.32 -28.23
C LYS A 248 -23.33 -27.35 -29.40
N GLN A 249 -23.79 -26.12 -29.14
CA GLN A 249 -24.02 -25.08 -30.16
C GLN A 249 -22.91 -24.00 -30.23
N LYS A 250 -21.87 -24.06 -29.39
CA LYS A 250 -20.81 -23.05 -29.34
C LYS A 250 -19.58 -23.41 -30.20
N ARG A 251 -19.82 -23.66 -31.49
CA ARG A 251 -18.83 -23.41 -32.54
C ARG A 251 -19.54 -22.66 -33.65
N VAL A 252 -19.69 -21.35 -33.47
CA VAL A 252 -19.63 -20.29 -34.50
C VAL A 252 -20.04 -18.97 -33.84
N ARG A 253 -19.11 -18.02 -33.92
CA ARG A 253 -19.26 -16.55 -33.88
C ARG A 253 -19.91 -15.87 -32.67
N MET A 254 -18.99 -15.47 -31.79
CA MET A 254 -18.92 -14.18 -31.09
C MET A 254 -19.47 -13.04 -31.98
N ASN A 255 -20.70 -12.60 -31.73
CA ASN A 255 -21.28 -11.27 -32.03
C ASN A 255 -22.80 -11.19 -31.72
N GLU A 256 -23.46 -12.29 -31.33
CA GLU A 256 -24.92 -12.29 -31.04
C GLU A 256 -25.32 -12.16 -29.56
N THR A 257 -24.40 -12.30 -28.59
CA THR A 257 -24.77 -12.28 -27.17
C THR A 257 -25.36 -10.94 -26.70
N ILE A 258 -25.08 -9.84 -27.41
CA ILE A 258 -25.62 -8.51 -27.10
C ILE A 258 -27.09 -8.41 -27.53
N ARG A 259 -27.50 -9.03 -28.65
CA ARG A 259 -28.88 -8.96 -29.15
C ARG A 259 -29.85 -9.86 -28.39
N THR A 260 -29.40 -11.00 -27.86
CA THR A 260 -30.28 -11.89 -27.07
C THR A 260 -30.62 -11.38 -25.66
N LEU A 261 -30.00 -10.29 -25.20
CA LEU A 261 -30.38 -9.59 -23.96
C LEU A 261 -31.38 -8.46 -24.21
N GLU A 262 -31.48 -7.95 -25.45
CA GLU A 262 -32.44 -6.91 -25.83
C GLU A 262 -33.87 -7.48 -25.95
N ASP A 263 -34.02 -8.79 -26.18
CA ASP A 263 -35.31 -9.49 -26.36
C ASP A 263 -35.87 -10.16 -25.06
N ASN A 264 -35.31 -9.88 -23.89
CA ASN A 264 -35.95 -10.27 -22.62
C ASN A 264 -36.67 -9.07 -22.01
N ASP A 265 -38.00 -9.07 -22.04
CA ASP A 265 -38.86 -8.06 -21.41
C ASP A 265 -38.55 -7.83 -19.91
N ASP A 266 -37.94 -8.81 -19.23
CA ASP A 266 -37.50 -8.69 -17.83
C ASP A 266 -36.22 -7.86 -17.64
N VAL A 267 -35.31 -7.79 -18.64
CA VAL A 267 -34.07 -7.00 -18.54
C VAL A 267 -34.36 -5.51 -18.78
N ASN A 268 -35.28 -5.20 -19.69
CA ASN A 268 -35.76 -3.83 -19.90
C ASN A 268 -36.58 -3.30 -18.70
N ASN A 269 -37.19 -4.19 -17.91
CA ASN A 269 -37.90 -3.83 -16.67
C ASN A 269 -36.99 -3.46 -15.48
N LEU A 270 -35.68 -3.75 -15.54
CA LEU A 270 -34.71 -3.25 -14.55
C LEU A 270 -34.47 -1.73 -14.67
N GLN A 271 -34.86 -1.12 -15.80
CA GLN A 271 -34.65 0.30 -16.08
C GLN A 271 -35.92 1.16 -15.92
N THR A 272 -37.12 0.59 -15.97
CA THR A 272 -38.39 1.37 -16.04
C THR A 272 -39.09 1.61 -14.70
N GLY A 273 -38.75 0.88 -13.63
CA GLY A 273 -39.28 1.07 -12.26
C GLY A 273 -38.24 1.53 -11.23
N ASP A 274 -38.70 2.06 -10.08
CA ASP A 274 -37.82 2.29 -8.92
C ASP A 274 -37.29 0.95 -8.38
N LEU A 275 -36.08 0.96 -7.82
CA LEU A 275 -35.41 -0.24 -7.35
C LEU A 275 -36.21 -0.94 -6.23
N GLU A 276 -36.60 -2.19 -6.47
CA GLU A 276 -37.31 -3.01 -5.48
C GLU A 276 -36.37 -3.49 -4.38
N LEU A 277 -36.65 -3.11 -3.13
CA LEU A 277 -35.85 -3.51 -1.98
C LEU A 277 -36.13 -4.97 -1.57
N GLY A 278 -35.09 -5.69 -1.16
CA GLY A 278 -35.21 -7.01 -0.54
C GLY A 278 -35.50 -8.20 -1.47
N LYS A 279 -35.39 -8.02 -2.80
CA LYS A 279 -35.65 -9.08 -3.80
C LYS A 279 -34.50 -10.06 -4.02
N GLY A 280 -33.32 -9.85 -3.43
CA GLY A 280 -32.19 -10.77 -3.56
C GLY A 280 -32.49 -12.12 -2.90
N SER A 281 -31.99 -13.21 -3.49
CA SER A 281 -32.28 -14.59 -3.07
C SER A 281 -31.87 -14.93 -1.63
N SER A 282 -31.03 -14.10 -1.00
CA SER A 282 -30.60 -14.22 0.40
C SER A 282 -31.19 -13.12 1.31
N GLY A 283 -32.25 -12.42 0.87
CA GLY A 283 -32.77 -11.22 1.53
C GLY A 283 -31.90 -9.97 1.34
N GLY A 284 -30.87 -10.04 0.49
CA GLY A 284 -30.02 -8.92 0.11
C GLY A 284 -30.59 -8.10 -1.04
N PHE A 285 -29.87 -7.06 -1.46
CA PHE A 285 -30.33 -6.15 -2.52
C PHE A 285 -30.17 -6.72 -3.95
N MET A 286 -29.06 -7.37 -4.27
CA MET A 286 -28.77 -7.83 -5.64
C MET A 286 -29.52 -9.14 -5.95
N THR A 287 -30.21 -9.17 -7.09
CA THR A 287 -30.80 -10.38 -7.66
C THR A 287 -29.75 -11.15 -8.46
N SER A 288 -30.09 -12.35 -8.94
CA SER A 288 -29.18 -13.11 -9.81
C SER A 288 -28.85 -12.36 -11.11
N GLU A 289 -29.81 -11.62 -11.65
CA GLU A 289 -29.63 -10.78 -12.84
C GLU A 289 -28.68 -9.61 -12.57
N HIS A 290 -28.88 -8.89 -11.45
CA HIS A 290 -27.97 -7.82 -11.03
C HIS A 290 -26.52 -8.31 -10.90
N ILE A 291 -26.31 -9.50 -10.34
CA ILE A 291 -24.97 -10.10 -10.17
C ILE A 291 -24.35 -10.44 -11.54
N ILE A 292 -25.14 -10.98 -12.48
CA ILE A 292 -24.66 -11.30 -13.84
C ILE A 292 -24.27 -10.02 -14.57
N LEU A 293 -25.12 -8.99 -14.52
CA LEU A 293 -24.85 -7.68 -15.12
C LEU A 293 -23.59 -7.05 -14.52
N PHE A 294 -23.48 -7.00 -13.19
CA PHE A 294 -22.28 -6.50 -12.51
C PHE A 294 -21.01 -7.21 -12.99
N ARG A 295 -21.05 -8.55 -13.08
CA ARG A 295 -19.90 -9.34 -13.54
C ARG A 295 -19.55 -9.03 -14.99
N SER A 296 -20.54 -8.82 -15.87
CA SER A 296 -20.31 -8.53 -17.28
C SER A 296 -19.55 -7.20 -17.47
N ILE A 297 -20.03 -6.12 -16.86
CA ILE A 297 -19.41 -4.78 -16.92
C ILE A 297 -18.03 -4.81 -16.26
N MET A 298 -17.89 -5.51 -15.12
CA MET A 298 -16.59 -5.65 -14.44
C MET A 298 -15.50 -6.24 -15.35
N HIS A 299 -15.85 -7.16 -16.27
CA HIS A 299 -14.87 -7.78 -17.18
C HIS A 299 -14.37 -6.84 -18.28
N GLU A 300 -15.10 -5.76 -18.56
CA GLU A 300 -14.72 -4.75 -19.54
C GLU A 300 -13.73 -3.73 -18.96
N ILE A 301 -13.62 -3.66 -17.63
CA ILE A 301 -12.75 -2.71 -16.95
C ILE A 301 -11.28 -3.11 -17.10
N VAL A 302 -10.51 -2.22 -17.73
CA VAL A 302 -9.06 -2.34 -17.85
C VAL A 302 -8.39 -1.94 -16.53
N ILE A 303 -7.80 -2.91 -15.84
CA ILE A 303 -7.08 -2.70 -14.58
C ILE A 303 -5.57 -2.53 -14.82
N PRO A 304 -4.93 -1.45 -14.32
CA PRO A 304 -3.49 -1.25 -14.45
C PRO A 304 -2.64 -2.36 -13.82
N THR A 305 -1.45 -2.57 -14.39
CA THR A 305 -0.45 -3.50 -13.86
C THR A 305 -0.06 -3.12 -12.44
N GLY A 306 -0.19 -4.08 -11.51
CA GLY A 306 0.16 -3.90 -10.09
C GLY A 306 -1.04 -3.70 -9.16
N VAL A 307 -2.25 -3.53 -9.70
CA VAL A 307 -3.49 -3.58 -8.92
C VAL A 307 -3.98 -5.02 -8.83
N SER A 308 -4.55 -5.41 -7.69
CA SER A 308 -5.06 -6.76 -7.48
C SER A 308 -6.25 -7.04 -8.40
N LYS A 309 -6.12 -8.06 -9.24
CA LYS A 309 -7.22 -8.52 -10.10
C LYS A 309 -8.30 -9.22 -9.26
N LEU A 310 -9.56 -8.96 -9.62
CA LEU A 310 -10.71 -9.66 -9.08
C LEU A 310 -10.95 -10.97 -9.85
N PRO A 311 -11.55 -11.98 -9.18
CA PRO A 311 -11.97 -13.20 -9.87
C PRO A 311 -13.07 -12.96 -10.88
N TYR A 312 -13.00 -13.69 -12.00
CA TYR A 312 -14.05 -13.64 -13.03
C TYR A 312 -15.43 -14.04 -12.49
N ASN A 313 -15.45 -14.97 -11.53
CA ASN A 313 -16.65 -15.51 -10.89
C ASN A 313 -16.88 -14.94 -9.49
N LEU A 314 -16.64 -13.64 -9.30
CA LEU A 314 -16.83 -12.93 -8.02
C LEU A 314 -18.14 -13.34 -7.33
N GLY A 315 -18.11 -13.68 -6.05
CA GLY A 315 -19.28 -14.12 -5.28
C GLY A 315 -19.65 -15.60 -5.40
N ALA A 316 -18.99 -16.39 -6.26
CA ALA A 316 -19.20 -17.84 -6.33
C ALA A 316 -18.43 -18.59 -5.24
N ALA A 317 -19.07 -19.59 -4.61
CA ALA A 317 -18.48 -20.40 -3.54
C ALA A 317 -17.13 -21.04 -3.91
N LYS A 318 -16.93 -21.38 -5.19
CA LYS A 318 -15.70 -22.01 -5.70
C LYS A 318 -14.44 -21.15 -5.59
N HIS A 319 -14.55 -19.82 -5.55
CA HIS A 319 -13.37 -18.95 -5.52
C HIS A 319 -12.84 -18.70 -4.09
N GLY A 320 -13.64 -18.99 -3.06
CA GLY A 320 -13.27 -18.71 -1.67
C GLY A 320 -13.34 -17.22 -1.31
N LYS A 321 -12.69 -16.84 -0.20
CA LYS A 321 -12.74 -15.47 0.33
C LYS A 321 -11.78 -14.55 -0.44
N LEU A 322 -12.23 -13.35 -0.81
CA LEU A 322 -11.36 -12.30 -1.34
C LEU A 322 -10.34 -11.86 -0.29
N LYS A 323 -9.13 -11.54 -0.75
CA LYS A 323 -8.07 -10.93 0.06
C LYS A 323 -8.34 -9.45 0.27
N ALA A 324 -7.84 -8.85 1.35
CA ALA A 324 -7.93 -7.41 1.59
C ALA A 324 -7.57 -6.50 0.40
N SER A 325 -6.52 -6.81 -0.36
CA SER A 325 -6.15 -6.01 -1.54
C SER A 325 -7.16 -6.10 -2.69
N GLN A 326 -7.92 -7.20 -2.79
CA GLN A 326 -9.02 -7.35 -3.73
C GLN A 326 -10.24 -6.54 -3.26
N TRP A 327 -10.57 -6.56 -1.96
CA TRP A 327 -11.60 -5.68 -1.40
C TRP A 327 -11.31 -4.21 -1.67
N LEU A 328 -10.05 -3.80 -1.47
CA LEU A 328 -9.62 -2.44 -1.78
C LEU A 328 -9.85 -2.10 -3.26
N SER A 329 -9.41 -2.97 -4.17
CA SER A 329 -9.56 -2.75 -5.62
C SER A 329 -11.03 -2.69 -6.02
N LEU A 330 -11.87 -3.56 -5.45
CA LEU A 330 -13.31 -3.59 -5.66
C LEU A 330 -13.96 -2.25 -5.29
N PHE A 331 -13.73 -1.74 -4.07
CA PHE A 331 -14.42 -0.54 -3.59
C PHE A 331 -13.80 0.78 -4.06
N THR A 332 -12.53 0.81 -4.45
CA THR A 332 -11.87 2.07 -4.86
C THR A 332 -11.84 2.30 -6.37
N LEU A 333 -11.88 1.22 -7.16
CA LEU A 333 -11.73 1.27 -8.61
C LEU A 333 -12.93 0.68 -9.35
N ILE A 334 -13.38 -0.52 -8.97
CA ILE A 334 -14.39 -1.25 -9.75
C ILE A 334 -15.80 -0.74 -9.49
N ILE A 335 -16.26 -0.75 -8.23
CA ILE A 335 -17.60 -0.29 -7.84
C ILE A 335 -17.89 1.14 -8.34
N PRO A 336 -16.98 2.12 -8.21
CA PRO A 336 -17.21 3.47 -8.73
C PRO A 336 -17.35 3.59 -10.24
N LEU A 337 -17.06 2.54 -11.01
CA LEU A 337 -17.24 2.47 -12.46
C LEU A 337 -18.48 1.63 -12.82
N VAL A 338 -18.60 0.44 -12.22
CA VAL A 338 -19.69 -0.51 -12.53
C VAL A 338 -21.04 0.01 -12.06
N ILE A 339 -21.13 0.56 -10.84
CA ILE A 339 -22.42 0.93 -10.25
C ILE A 339 -23.07 2.12 -10.98
N PRO A 340 -22.35 3.20 -11.36
CA PRO A 340 -22.90 4.23 -12.23
C PRO A 340 -23.41 3.67 -13.56
N GLU A 341 -22.63 2.82 -14.24
CA GLU A 341 -23.02 2.21 -15.53
C GLU A 341 -24.32 1.39 -15.41
N MET A 342 -24.52 0.70 -14.29
CA MET A 342 -25.73 -0.11 -14.07
C MET A 342 -26.99 0.71 -13.80
N TYR A 343 -26.87 1.92 -13.24
CA TYR A 343 -28.01 2.61 -12.62
C TYR A 343 -28.18 4.09 -13.02
N ILE A 344 -27.24 4.67 -13.77
CA ILE A 344 -27.37 6.03 -14.30
C ILE A 344 -27.70 5.93 -15.79
N GLU A 345 -28.81 6.54 -16.19
CA GLU A 345 -29.23 6.61 -17.59
C GLU A 345 -28.87 8.00 -18.15
N ASP A 346 -28.20 8.05 -19.31
CA ASP A 346 -27.58 9.27 -19.87
C ASP A 346 -28.54 10.45 -20.12
N ASN A 347 -29.85 10.21 -20.17
CA ASN A 347 -30.85 11.20 -20.62
C ASN A 347 -32.07 11.37 -19.68
N LYS A 348 -32.03 10.83 -18.45
CA LYS A 348 -33.15 10.98 -17.49
C LYS A 348 -32.70 11.64 -16.20
N ILE A 349 -33.49 12.62 -15.75
CA ILE A 349 -33.34 13.19 -14.40
C ILE A 349 -33.74 12.11 -13.39
N MET A 350 -32.79 11.71 -12.56
CA MET A 350 -33.03 10.73 -11.49
C MET A 350 -33.84 11.39 -10.37
N ASP A 351 -34.93 10.76 -9.95
CA ASP A 351 -35.65 11.17 -8.74
C ASP A 351 -34.78 10.89 -7.52
N MET A 352 -34.40 11.95 -6.79
CA MET A 352 -33.54 11.85 -5.60
C MET A 352 -34.22 11.14 -4.42
N LYS A 353 -35.55 10.95 -4.46
CA LYS A 353 -36.30 10.19 -3.45
C LYS A 353 -36.35 8.69 -3.75
N SER A 354 -36.01 8.29 -4.98
CA SER A 354 -36.02 6.90 -5.42
C SER A 354 -35.05 6.03 -4.61
N ASN A 355 -35.37 4.74 -4.47
CA ASN A 355 -34.47 3.74 -3.90
C ASN A 355 -33.16 3.66 -4.69
N ARG A 356 -33.21 3.91 -6.00
CA ARG A 356 -32.04 4.01 -6.87
C ARG A 356 -31.07 5.11 -6.44
N ALA A 357 -31.56 6.33 -6.27
CA ALA A 357 -30.74 7.45 -5.81
C ALA A 357 -30.16 7.20 -4.42
N LYS A 358 -30.96 6.66 -3.50
CA LYS A 358 -30.51 6.30 -2.15
C LYS A 358 -29.42 5.23 -2.17
N PHE A 359 -29.55 4.20 -3.00
CA PHE A 359 -28.55 3.15 -3.16
C PHE A 359 -27.22 3.69 -3.70
N LEU A 360 -27.27 4.57 -4.71
CA LEU A 360 -26.09 5.23 -5.25
C LEU A 360 -25.40 6.10 -4.21
N GLN A 361 -26.17 6.88 -3.44
CA GLN A 361 -25.66 7.71 -2.36
C GLN A 361 -25.00 6.86 -1.27
N ASN A 362 -25.66 5.78 -0.82
CA ASN A 362 -25.12 4.86 0.17
C ASN A 362 -23.78 4.24 -0.27
N THR A 363 -23.74 3.78 -1.52
CA THR A 363 -22.52 3.22 -2.12
C THR A 363 -21.42 4.28 -2.22
N GLY A 364 -21.76 5.49 -2.68
CA GLY A 364 -20.85 6.62 -2.81
C GLY A 364 -20.24 7.04 -1.48
N ASP A 365 -21.04 7.07 -0.41
CA ASP A 365 -20.59 7.37 0.95
C ASP A 365 -19.59 6.31 1.45
N LEU A 366 -19.84 5.02 1.19
CA LEU A 366 -18.91 3.95 1.57
C LEU A 366 -17.60 3.98 0.77
N VAL A 367 -17.66 4.32 -0.52
CA VAL A 367 -16.48 4.57 -1.37
C VAL A 367 -15.70 5.77 -0.86
N GLN A 368 -16.38 6.87 -0.50
CA GLN A 368 -15.74 8.06 0.07
C GLN A 368 -15.03 7.73 1.39
N CYS A 369 -15.69 7.01 2.30
CA CYS A 369 -15.08 6.52 3.53
C CYS A 369 -13.82 5.70 3.25
N THR A 370 -13.89 4.75 2.30
CA THR A 370 -12.76 3.89 1.92
C THR A 370 -11.58 4.69 1.36
N ARG A 371 -11.84 5.67 0.50
CA ARG A 371 -10.79 6.56 -0.03
C ARG A 371 -10.10 7.36 1.07
N ILE A 372 -10.85 7.81 2.08
CA ILE A 372 -10.29 8.52 3.23
C ILE A 372 -9.44 7.58 4.10
N VAL A 373 -9.93 6.39 4.43
CA VAL A 373 -9.18 5.39 5.23
C VAL A 373 -7.85 5.03 4.55
N MET A 374 -7.85 4.94 3.22
CA MET A 374 -6.70 4.50 2.42
C MET A 374 -5.79 5.66 1.97
N THR A 375 -6.07 6.89 2.40
CA THR A 375 -5.25 8.05 2.03
C THR A 375 -3.84 7.92 2.60
N LYS A 376 -2.85 8.39 1.83
CA LYS A 376 -1.46 8.51 2.30
C LYS A 376 -1.19 9.84 3.01
N ILE A 377 -2.13 10.78 2.96
CA ILE A 377 -2.02 12.11 3.55
C ILE A 377 -3.33 12.46 4.24
N VAL A 378 -3.26 12.84 5.51
CA VAL A 378 -4.43 13.28 6.29
C VAL A 378 -4.41 14.79 6.42
N LYS A 379 -5.53 15.42 6.03
CA LYS A 379 -5.79 16.85 6.19
C LYS A 379 -6.85 17.05 7.27
N ASP A 380 -6.92 18.23 7.88
CA ASP A 380 -7.80 18.51 9.02
C ASP A 380 -9.28 18.20 8.74
N GLY A 381 -9.74 18.41 7.51
CA GLY A 381 -11.12 18.10 7.10
C GLY A 381 -11.43 16.62 6.87
N HIS A 382 -10.44 15.71 6.81
CA HIS A 382 -10.68 14.30 6.49
C HIS A 382 -11.48 13.58 7.58
N ALA A 383 -11.20 13.86 8.86
CA ALA A 383 -11.91 13.22 9.96
C ALA A 383 -13.41 13.57 9.95
N GLY A 384 -13.75 14.85 9.74
CA GLY A 384 -15.15 15.30 9.62
C GLY A 384 -15.84 14.75 8.36
N ARG A 385 -15.14 14.71 7.21
CA ARG A 385 -15.68 14.10 5.99
C ARG A 385 -15.98 12.62 6.15
N PHE A 386 -15.07 11.87 6.80
CA PHE A 386 -15.31 10.47 7.10
C PHE A 386 -16.53 10.32 8.02
N HIS A 387 -16.58 11.07 9.12
CA HIS A 387 -17.69 11.01 10.07
C HIS A 387 -19.04 11.26 9.39
N ASN A 388 -19.14 12.34 8.60
CA ASN A 388 -20.37 12.70 7.91
C ASN A 388 -20.77 11.65 6.86
N ALA A 389 -19.82 11.15 6.07
CA ALA A 389 -20.08 10.12 5.08
C ALA A 389 -20.52 8.80 5.73
N TYR A 390 -19.86 8.40 6.81
CA TYR A 390 -20.16 7.14 7.49
C TYR A 390 -21.51 7.19 8.23
N ASN A 391 -21.90 8.36 8.76
CA ASN A 391 -23.24 8.56 9.32
C ASN A 391 -24.31 8.46 8.23
N ARG A 392 -24.15 9.19 7.10
CA ARG A 392 -25.09 9.08 5.97
C ARG A 392 -25.18 7.66 5.44
N TYR A 393 -24.06 6.96 5.32
CA TYR A 393 -24.02 5.53 4.97
C TYR A 393 -24.82 4.70 5.98
N SER A 394 -24.63 4.92 7.27
CA SER A 394 -25.30 4.13 8.32
C SER A 394 -26.80 4.39 8.38
N GLU A 395 -27.23 5.64 8.21
CA GLU A 395 -28.64 6.05 8.16
C GLU A 395 -29.35 5.50 6.92
N SER A 396 -28.83 5.79 5.73
CA SER A 396 -29.38 5.27 4.46
C SER A 396 -29.39 3.74 4.39
N SER A 397 -28.44 3.07 5.05
CA SER A 397 -28.44 1.61 5.13
C SER A 397 -29.65 1.04 5.90
N ARG A 398 -30.19 1.75 6.89
CA ARG A 398 -31.37 1.30 7.63
C ARG A 398 -32.64 1.41 6.80
N GLU A 399 -32.69 2.38 5.89
CA GLU A 399 -33.80 2.55 4.95
C GLU A 399 -33.74 1.54 3.81
N LEU A 400 -32.54 1.25 3.29
CA LEU A 400 -32.35 0.41 2.11
C LEU A 400 -32.39 -1.09 2.40
N TYR A 401 -32.00 -1.51 3.60
CA TYR A 401 -31.82 -2.92 3.93
C TYR A 401 -32.70 -3.28 5.13
N ASN A 402 -33.51 -4.34 5.01
CA ASN A 402 -34.37 -4.81 6.10
C ASN A 402 -33.51 -5.34 7.26
N ASN A 403 -33.54 -4.63 8.39
CA ASN A 403 -32.86 -4.97 9.64
C ASN A 403 -31.37 -5.37 9.45
N PRO A 404 -30.51 -4.42 9.03
CA PRO A 404 -29.12 -4.75 8.71
C PRO A 404 -28.39 -5.17 9.98
N ASN A 405 -27.87 -6.40 10.02
CA ASN A 405 -27.09 -6.89 11.16
C ASN A 405 -25.86 -6.00 11.39
N VAL A 406 -25.86 -5.22 12.47
CA VAL A 406 -24.75 -4.32 12.83
C VAL A 406 -23.72 -5.09 13.64
N LYS A 407 -22.65 -5.52 12.97
CA LYS A 407 -21.49 -6.17 13.62
C LYS A 407 -20.63 -5.17 14.42
N PRO A 408 -19.86 -5.61 15.43
CA PRO A 408 -18.90 -4.79 16.17
C PRO A 408 -17.97 -3.96 15.27
N ASN A 409 -17.58 -4.49 14.11
CA ASN A 409 -16.71 -3.80 13.16
C ASN A 409 -17.28 -2.46 12.66
N HIS A 410 -18.61 -2.37 12.54
CA HIS A 410 -19.27 -1.12 12.18
C HIS A 410 -19.21 -0.09 13.29
N HIS A 411 -19.27 -0.52 14.55
CA HIS A 411 -19.11 0.35 15.70
C HIS A 411 -17.65 0.83 15.80
N TYR A 412 -16.66 -0.06 15.68
CA TYR A 412 -15.26 0.35 15.70
C TYR A 412 -14.92 1.35 14.60
N ALA A 413 -15.56 1.24 13.43
CA ALA A 413 -15.39 2.21 12.35
C ALA A 413 -15.82 3.65 12.73
N LEU A 414 -16.70 3.83 13.72
CA LEU A 414 -17.06 5.15 14.25
C LEU A 414 -15.87 5.88 14.87
N HIS A 415 -14.83 5.14 15.29
CA HIS A 415 -13.60 5.69 15.87
C HIS A 415 -12.52 6.02 14.84
N ILE A 416 -12.75 5.78 13.55
CA ILE A 416 -11.79 6.14 12.48
C ILE A 416 -11.44 7.65 12.49
N PRO A 417 -12.37 8.59 12.71
CA PRO A 417 -12.05 10.02 12.83
C PRO A 417 -11.00 10.32 13.91
N GLU A 418 -11.13 9.74 15.09
CA GLU A 418 -10.18 9.88 16.20
C GLU A 418 -8.85 9.24 15.81
N GLN A 419 -8.88 8.04 15.23
CA GLN A 419 -7.69 7.32 14.78
C GLN A 419 -6.93 8.09 13.69
N LEU A 420 -7.61 8.77 12.77
CA LEU A 420 -7.00 9.67 11.78
C LEU A 420 -6.31 10.87 12.45
N LYS A 421 -6.92 11.46 13.48
CA LYS A 421 -6.33 12.56 14.25
C LYS A 421 -5.10 12.11 15.04
N VAL A 422 -5.11 10.88 15.54
CA VAL A 422 -4.02 10.26 16.31
C VAL A 422 -2.89 9.82 15.37
N TRP A 423 -3.13 8.93 14.42
CA TRP A 423 -2.05 8.32 13.66
C TRP A 423 -1.68 9.09 12.39
N GLY A 424 -2.55 9.99 11.93
CA GLY A 424 -2.48 10.50 10.57
C GLY A 424 -2.94 9.42 9.59
N PRO A 425 -2.24 9.19 8.47
CA PRO A 425 -2.60 8.15 7.51
C PRO A 425 -2.68 6.76 8.14
N MET A 426 -3.89 6.18 8.20
CA MET A 426 -4.14 4.88 8.83
C MET A 426 -3.34 3.74 8.19
N ILE A 427 -3.06 3.83 6.89
CA ILE A 427 -2.20 2.89 6.17
C ILE A 427 -0.80 2.77 6.80
N GLY A 428 -0.34 3.81 7.51
CA GLY A 428 0.93 3.83 8.20
C GLY A 428 0.98 2.91 9.42
N VAL A 429 -0.17 2.57 10.01
CA VAL A 429 -0.32 1.71 11.20
C VAL A 429 -1.17 0.47 10.90
N ALA A 430 -1.30 0.11 9.62
CA ALA A 430 -2.08 -1.04 9.17
C ALA A 430 -1.32 -2.37 9.31
N GLU A 431 -2.08 -3.46 9.37
CA GLU A 431 -1.65 -4.83 9.68
C GLU A 431 -0.84 -5.49 8.56
N PHE A 432 -0.89 -4.94 7.33
CA PHE A 432 -0.32 -5.54 6.13
C PHE A 432 1.16 -5.95 6.25
N ALA A 433 1.97 -5.21 7.00
CA ALA A 433 3.39 -5.52 7.17
C ALA A 433 3.58 -6.78 8.02
N GLY A 434 2.85 -6.88 9.14
CA GLY A 434 2.88 -8.05 10.02
C GLY A 434 2.37 -9.30 9.32
N GLU A 435 1.27 -9.17 8.59
CA GLU A 435 0.66 -10.26 7.80
C GLU A 435 1.57 -10.81 6.70
N ARG A 436 2.32 -9.94 6.02
CA ARG A 436 3.35 -10.41 5.07
C ARG A 436 4.44 -11.20 5.77
N THR A 437 4.84 -10.79 6.97
CA THR A 437 5.82 -11.54 7.76
C THR A 437 5.26 -12.88 8.21
N ILE A 438 4.00 -12.95 8.65
CA ILE A 438 3.31 -14.23 8.92
C ILE A 438 3.33 -15.13 7.68
N GLY A 439 2.98 -14.59 6.52
CA GLY A 439 3.02 -15.34 5.27
C GLY A 439 4.43 -15.84 4.88
N LEU A 440 5.49 -15.17 5.32
CA LEU A 440 6.87 -15.68 5.21
C LEU A 440 7.12 -16.80 6.20
N LEU A 441 6.71 -16.64 7.46
CA LEU A 441 6.85 -17.66 8.51
C LEU A 441 6.16 -18.97 8.11
N GLN A 442 4.95 -18.91 7.55
CA GLN A 442 4.20 -20.08 7.08
C GLN A 442 4.85 -20.84 5.92
N ARG A 443 5.81 -20.23 5.21
CA ARG A 443 6.54 -20.87 4.12
C ARG A 443 7.84 -21.52 4.57
N ILE A 444 8.28 -21.26 5.81
CA ILE A 444 9.50 -21.86 6.35
C ILE A 444 9.23 -23.35 6.54
N PRO A 445 10.02 -24.24 5.93
CA PRO A 445 9.91 -25.67 6.19
C PRO A 445 10.22 -25.96 7.65
N THR A 446 9.35 -26.72 8.32
CA THR A 446 9.53 -27.11 9.73
C THR A 446 9.58 -28.63 9.84
N ASN A 447 10.33 -29.14 10.82
CA ASN A 447 10.41 -30.57 11.13
C ASN A 447 9.13 -31.12 11.83
N GLN A 448 8.05 -30.32 11.87
CA GLN A 448 6.76 -30.59 12.50
C GLN A 448 6.80 -30.94 14.00
N LYS A 449 7.94 -30.73 14.67
CA LYS A 449 8.05 -30.90 16.13
C LYS A 449 7.53 -29.65 16.83
N MET A 450 6.35 -29.76 17.44
CA MET A 450 5.63 -28.63 18.02
C MET A 450 6.42 -27.86 19.10
N MET A 451 7.21 -28.56 19.91
CA MET A 451 8.03 -27.94 20.96
C MET A 451 9.30 -27.28 20.44
N GLU A 452 9.68 -27.47 19.17
CA GLU A 452 10.88 -26.88 18.56
C GLU A 452 10.54 -25.86 17.45
N ILE A 453 9.27 -25.82 17.04
CA ILE A 453 8.83 -25.05 15.87
C ILE A 453 9.06 -23.55 16.03
N HIS A 454 8.82 -23.00 17.23
CA HIS A 454 8.95 -21.58 17.50
C HIS A 454 10.41 -21.12 17.38
N GLY A 455 11.37 -21.89 17.92
CA GLY A 455 12.79 -21.61 17.80
C GLY A 455 13.32 -21.76 16.36
N THR A 456 12.80 -22.75 15.63
CA THR A 456 13.14 -22.93 14.21
C THR A 456 12.65 -21.76 13.35
N LEU A 457 11.38 -21.37 13.52
CA LEU A 457 10.79 -20.24 12.81
C LEU A 457 11.52 -18.94 13.10
N LEU A 458 11.81 -18.66 14.37
CA LEU A 458 12.54 -17.46 14.77
C LEU A 458 13.92 -17.40 14.11
N ARG A 459 14.70 -18.49 14.21
CA ARG A 459 16.05 -18.57 13.63
C ARG A 459 16.04 -18.39 12.11
N LYS A 460 15.19 -19.15 11.41
CA LYS A 460 15.10 -19.12 9.94
C LYS A 460 14.57 -17.79 9.42
N ALA A 461 13.63 -17.17 10.12
CA ALA A 461 13.14 -15.84 9.79
C ALA A 461 14.26 -14.80 9.93
N GLN A 462 15.01 -14.82 11.04
CA GLN A 462 16.12 -13.90 11.25
C GLN A 462 17.24 -14.07 10.22
N GLU A 463 17.61 -15.32 9.88
CA GLU A 463 18.54 -15.62 8.77
C GLU A 463 18.05 -15.00 7.46
N THR A 464 16.77 -15.18 7.14
CA THR A 464 16.15 -14.62 5.93
C THR A 464 16.15 -13.09 5.95
N GLN A 465 15.83 -12.46 7.08
CA GLN A 465 15.84 -11.00 7.23
C GLN A 465 17.24 -10.42 7.02
N LYS A 466 18.28 -11.07 7.55
CA LYS A 466 19.69 -10.69 7.35
C LYS A 466 20.08 -10.77 5.86
N LEU A 467 19.72 -11.85 5.17
CA LEU A 467 19.97 -12.01 3.73
C LEU A 467 19.25 -10.93 2.90
N LEU A 468 18.01 -10.60 3.25
CA LEU A 468 17.25 -9.55 2.57
C LEU A 468 17.81 -8.15 2.84
N GLY A 469 18.43 -7.93 3.99
CA GLY A 469 19.06 -6.66 4.39
C GLY A 469 20.39 -6.37 3.68
N GLY A 470 21.14 -7.42 3.33
CA GLY A 470 22.56 -7.33 2.96
C GLY A 470 22.96 -6.53 1.70
N TYR A 471 22.03 -6.12 0.83
CA TYR A 471 22.40 -5.43 -0.42
C TYR A 471 21.52 -4.22 -0.84
N LYS A 472 20.24 -4.16 -0.43
CA LYS A 472 19.31 -3.09 -0.87
C LYS A 472 19.03 -2.02 0.19
N ALA A 473 19.30 -2.30 1.46
CA ALA A 473 18.96 -1.41 2.56
C ALA A 473 19.90 -0.19 2.68
N ILE A 474 21.21 -0.44 2.55
CA ILE A 474 22.27 0.57 2.67
C ILE A 474 22.13 1.64 1.58
N ARG A 475 21.75 1.24 0.36
CA ARG A 475 21.64 2.14 -0.80
C ARG A 475 20.49 3.16 -0.69
N VAL A 476 19.42 2.85 0.07
CA VAL A 476 18.30 3.80 0.26
C VAL A 476 18.56 4.77 1.42
N MET A 477 19.35 4.37 2.43
CA MET A 477 19.68 5.22 3.58
C MET A 477 20.84 6.19 3.33
N THR A 478 21.64 5.95 2.29
CA THR A 478 22.84 6.76 1.96
C THR A 478 22.59 7.82 0.88
N GLU A 479 21.41 7.83 0.26
CA GLU A 479 21.02 8.92 -0.65
C GLU A 479 20.19 9.95 0.13
N PRO A 480 20.68 11.21 0.29
CA PRO A 480 19.93 12.24 0.99
C PRO A 480 18.56 12.48 0.34
N SER A 481 17.55 12.71 1.19
CA SER A 481 16.17 12.97 0.80
C SER A 481 16.10 14.14 -0.18
N LYS A 482 15.66 13.87 -1.40
CA LYS A 482 15.42 14.85 -2.47
C LYS A 482 14.16 15.69 -2.18
N ASP A 483 14.18 16.47 -1.11
CA ASP A 483 13.20 17.52 -0.85
C ASP A 483 13.94 18.81 -0.47
N MET A 484 14.79 19.29 -1.37
CA MET A 484 15.19 20.70 -1.53
C MET A 484 16.05 20.80 -2.79
N GLU A 485 15.39 20.74 -3.94
CA GLU A 485 15.75 21.42 -5.19
C GLU A 485 14.81 20.91 -6.27
N ARG A 486 13.83 21.76 -6.64
CA ARG A 486 12.95 21.52 -7.78
C ARG A 486 13.79 21.60 -9.05
N HIS A 487 14.38 20.49 -9.48
CA HIS A 487 14.90 20.34 -10.84
C HIS A 487 13.88 19.62 -11.74
N PRO A 488 13.69 20.05 -13.00
CA PRO A 488 12.63 19.53 -13.85
C PRO A 488 12.77 18.02 -14.10
N LYS A 489 11.66 17.29 -13.98
CA LYS A 489 11.57 15.84 -14.20
C LYS A 489 11.87 15.49 -15.68
N GLY A 490 13.09 15.03 -15.97
CA GLY A 490 13.42 14.26 -17.16
C GLY A 490 13.71 12.79 -16.80
N HIS A 491 13.20 11.83 -17.57
CA HIS A 491 13.54 10.40 -17.42
C HIS A 491 15.04 10.22 -17.69
N ARG A 492 15.82 9.78 -16.69
CA ARG A 492 17.23 9.43 -16.88
C ARG A 492 17.34 8.10 -17.62
N ILE A 493 18.28 8.00 -18.55
CA ILE A 493 18.54 6.80 -19.35
C ILE A 493 19.80 6.13 -18.79
N GLU A 494 19.80 4.80 -18.68
CA GLU A 494 20.97 4.02 -18.27
C GLU A 494 21.84 3.64 -19.48
N VAL A 495 23.14 3.91 -19.40
CA VAL A 495 24.14 3.60 -20.43
C VAL A 495 24.58 2.13 -20.28
N SER A 496 24.74 1.40 -21.39
CA SER A 496 25.27 0.04 -21.35
C SER A 496 26.74 0.03 -20.86
N ASP A 497 27.15 -1.07 -20.23
CA ASP A 497 28.49 -1.16 -19.62
C ASP A 497 29.63 -1.05 -20.65
N VAL A 498 29.39 -1.45 -21.90
CA VAL A 498 30.36 -1.31 -23.00
C VAL A 498 30.58 0.16 -23.35
N VAL A 499 29.49 0.91 -23.55
CA VAL A 499 29.55 2.34 -23.90
C VAL A 499 30.12 3.16 -22.74
N TYR A 500 29.75 2.80 -21.51
CA TYR A 500 30.26 3.43 -20.30
C TYR A 500 31.80 3.36 -20.21
N LYS A 501 32.38 2.18 -20.45
CA LYS A 501 33.84 1.98 -20.37
C LYS A 501 34.60 2.75 -21.45
N GLU A 502 34.11 2.75 -22.68
CA GLU A 502 34.72 3.50 -23.78
C GLU A 502 34.70 5.02 -23.52
N MET A 503 33.57 5.54 -23.01
CA MET A 503 33.46 6.95 -22.61
C MET A 503 34.47 7.32 -21.52
N LEU A 504 34.64 6.44 -20.53
CA LEU A 504 35.59 6.65 -19.44
C LEU A 504 37.04 6.73 -19.95
N ILE A 505 37.45 5.77 -20.79
CA ILE A 505 38.80 5.71 -21.37
C ILE A 505 39.09 6.97 -22.21
N MET A 506 38.12 7.41 -23.01
CA MET A 506 38.25 8.61 -23.85
C MET A 506 38.42 9.89 -23.03
N LEU A 507 37.63 10.07 -21.97
CA LEU A 507 37.74 11.24 -21.09
C LEU A 507 39.10 11.27 -20.40
N GLN A 508 39.59 10.11 -19.94
CA GLN A 508 40.92 9.99 -19.35
C GLN A 508 42.03 10.28 -20.37
N LYS A 509 41.91 9.81 -21.63
CA LYS A 509 42.86 10.12 -22.72
C LYS A 509 42.88 11.60 -23.09
N LYS A 510 41.76 12.32 -22.94
CA LYS A 510 41.69 13.78 -23.14
C LYS A 510 42.15 14.59 -21.92
N GLY A 511 42.72 13.94 -20.90
CA GLY A 511 43.23 14.60 -19.70
C GLY A 511 42.15 15.02 -18.69
N VAL A 512 40.91 14.53 -18.86
CA VAL A 512 39.84 14.77 -17.88
C VAL A 512 40.03 13.78 -16.73
N ASP A 513 40.26 14.28 -15.51
CA ASP A 513 40.47 13.48 -14.31
C ASP A 513 39.16 12.90 -13.77
N VAL A 514 38.62 11.92 -14.51
CA VAL A 514 37.37 11.22 -14.24
C VAL A 514 37.62 9.74 -13.91
N ARG A 515 36.89 9.20 -12.93
CA ARG A 515 37.01 7.84 -12.42
C ARG A 515 35.80 6.98 -12.76
N ASP A 516 36.04 5.67 -12.83
CA ASP A 516 35.00 4.65 -12.95
C ASP A 516 34.09 4.68 -11.72
N VAL A 517 32.79 4.57 -11.92
CA VAL A 517 31.75 4.47 -10.88
C VAL A 517 31.83 3.17 -10.09
N TYR A 518 32.47 2.15 -10.66
CA TYR A 518 32.66 0.84 -10.04
C TYR A 518 34.03 0.69 -9.35
N ALA A 519 34.92 1.69 -9.44
CA ALA A 519 36.20 1.66 -8.74
C ALA A 519 36.03 1.87 -7.22
N PHE A 520 36.54 0.95 -6.40
CA PHE A 520 36.40 1.00 -4.94
C PHE A 520 37.41 1.97 -4.30
N ARG A 521 36.93 2.83 -3.38
CA ARG A 521 37.55 4.07 -2.84
C ARG A 521 37.74 5.17 -3.89
N HIS A 522 36.79 6.11 -3.96
CA HIS A 522 36.99 7.37 -4.68
C HIS A 522 37.72 8.39 -3.79
N PRO A 523 38.85 8.98 -4.22
CA PRO A 523 39.48 10.09 -3.51
C PRO A 523 38.56 11.32 -3.50
N LEU A 524 38.55 12.06 -2.39
CA LEU A 524 37.77 13.30 -2.24
C LEU A 524 38.15 14.31 -3.34
N GLY A 525 37.14 14.92 -3.98
CA GLY A 525 37.31 15.98 -4.98
C GLY A 525 37.57 15.52 -6.44
N LYS A 526 37.51 14.22 -6.74
CA LYS A 526 37.71 13.68 -8.10
C LYS A 526 36.38 13.44 -8.82
N TRP A 527 36.36 13.66 -10.14
CA TRP A 527 35.16 13.46 -10.95
C TRP A 527 34.88 11.97 -11.14
N VAL A 528 33.62 11.54 -11.08
CA VAL A 528 33.20 10.15 -11.32
C VAL A 528 32.19 10.14 -12.46
N LEU A 529 32.43 9.30 -13.48
CA LEU A 529 31.53 9.20 -14.63
C LEU A 529 30.26 8.43 -14.23
N SER A 530 29.08 9.03 -14.40
CA SER A 530 27.81 8.35 -14.12
C SER A 530 27.43 7.37 -15.22
N LYS A 531 26.81 6.24 -14.85
CA LYS A 531 26.14 5.32 -15.78
C LYS A 531 24.78 5.84 -16.28
N TYR A 532 24.30 6.95 -15.72
CA TYR A 532 23.02 7.54 -16.10
C TYR A 532 23.21 8.89 -16.76
N ALA A 533 22.35 9.18 -17.75
CA ALA A 533 22.41 10.43 -18.48
C ALA A 533 21.03 11.04 -18.73
N ASN A 534 21.02 12.35 -18.88
CA ASN A 534 19.83 13.17 -19.04
C ASN A 534 19.56 13.41 -20.53
N PRO A 535 18.31 13.25 -21.00
CA PRO A 535 17.93 13.67 -22.34
C PRO A 535 17.88 15.20 -22.42
N ILE A 536 18.37 15.77 -23.52
CA ILE A 536 18.28 17.21 -23.82
C ILE A 536 17.48 17.41 -25.11
N GLN A 537 16.61 18.42 -25.13
CA GLN A 537 15.72 18.71 -26.27
C GLN A 537 16.31 19.69 -27.29
N SER A 538 17.39 20.38 -26.92
CA SER A 538 18.14 21.26 -27.81
C SER A 538 19.58 21.40 -27.35
N THR A 539 20.50 21.69 -28.28
CA THR A 539 21.89 22.02 -27.97
C THR A 539 22.50 22.94 -29.02
N LYS A 540 23.49 23.73 -28.59
CA LYS A 540 24.37 24.52 -29.47
C LYS A 540 25.60 23.69 -29.82
N LEU A 541 25.95 23.65 -31.10
CA LEU A 541 27.23 23.09 -31.51
C LEU A 541 28.37 24.07 -31.21
N PRO A 542 29.62 23.59 -31.04
CA PRO A 542 30.75 24.45 -30.66
C PRO A 542 31.07 25.58 -31.65
N ASN A 543 30.62 25.46 -32.91
CA ASN A 543 30.73 26.51 -33.92
C ASN A 543 29.43 27.34 -33.86
N GLU A 544 29.52 28.58 -33.41
CA GLU A 544 28.45 29.39 -32.77
C GLU A 544 27.18 29.67 -33.61
N ASP A 545 27.11 29.27 -34.87
CA ASP A 545 26.01 29.59 -35.79
C ASP A 545 24.89 28.56 -35.90
N HIS A 546 24.99 27.41 -35.22
CA HIS A 546 24.04 26.29 -35.39
C HIS A 546 23.36 25.87 -34.08
N ASN A 547 22.04 26.10 -34.02
CA ASN A 547 21.13 25.61 -32.97
C ASN A 547 20.32 24.41 -33.49
N ILE A 548 20.26 23.30 -32.75
CA ILE A 548 19.45 22.12 -33.09
C ILE A 548 18.38 21.90 -32.03
N SER A 549 17.11 21.72 -32.43
CA SER A 549 15.97 21.53 -31.53
C SER A 549 14.88 20.63 -32.12
N VAL A 550 14.11 19.97 -31.25
CA VAL A 550 12.99 19.07 -31.60
C VAL A 550 11.65 19.79 -31.35
N MET A 551 10.75 19.89 -32.34
CA MET A 551 9.40 20.48 -32.19
C MET A 551 8.29 19.43 -32.14
N PRO A 552 7.17 19.65 -31.41
CA PRO A 552 5.95 18.86 -31.55
C PRO A 552 5.43 18.88 -33.00
N PRO A 553 5.05 17.74 -33.60
CA PRO A 553 4.91 16.39 -33.02
C PRO A 553 6.20 15.56 -33.11
N ASN A 554 7.28 16.01 -32.46
CA ASN A 554 8.62 15.42 -32.27
C ASN A 554 9.31 14.76 -33.50
N ASN A 555 8.71 14.81 -34.68
CA ASN A 555 9.11 14.11 -35.90
C ASN A 555 9.72 15.06 -36.95
N VAL A 556 10.12 16.26 -36.52
CA VAL A 556 10.77 17.27 -37.34
C VAL A 556 11.91 17.87 -36.53
N VAL A 557 13.09 17.93 -37.14
CA VAL A 557 14.26 18.63 -36.59
C VAL A 557 14.45 19.89 -37.40
N TYR A 558 14.64 21.02 -36.72
CA TYR A 558 14.97 22.27 -37.38
C TYR A 558 16.33 22.77 -36.92
N TYR A 559 17.01 23.47 -37.82
CA TYR A 559 18.27 24.15 -37.53
C TYR A 559 18.29 25.53 -38.17
N LYS A 560 18.99 26.46 -37.53
CA LYS A 560 19.24 27.80 -38.06
C LYS A 560 20.67 27.81 -38.60
N SER A 561 20.85 28.23 -39.84
CA SER A 561 22.17 28.40 -40.46
C SER A 561 22.16 29.74 -41.19
N CYS A 562 23.13 30.61 -40.87
CA CYS A 562 23.27 31.94 -41.47
C CYS A 562 21.95 32.76 -41.46
N GLY A 563 21.27 32.80 -40.31
CA GLY A 563 20.03 33.56 -40.15
C GLY A 563 18.74 32.90 -40.69
N THR A 564 18.86 31.86 -41.53
CA THR A 564 17.70 31.22 -42.19
C THR A 564 17.30 29.93 -41.48
N LEU A 565 16.00 29.74 -41.23
CA LEU A 565 15.46 28.55 -40.57
C LEU A 565 15.21 27.44 -41.60
N LYS A 566 15.74 26.23 -41.36
CA LYS A 566 15.56 25.05 -42.23
C LYS A 566 14.97 23.88 -41.46
N TYR A 567 14.16 23.06 -42.13
CA TYR A 567 13.43 21.93 -41.56
C TYR A 567 13.81 20.61 -42.24
N ALA A 568 13.92 19.54 -41.46
CA ALA A 568 14.15 18.18 -41.96
C ALA A 568 13.18 17.19 -41.29
N ARG A 569 12.58 16.30 -42.09
CA ARG A 569 11.64 15.27 -41.64
C ARG A 569 12.27 13.88 -41.84
N PRO A 570 12.47 13.07 -40.79
CA PRO A 570 12.92 11.69 -40.95
C PRO A 570 11.82 10.88 -41.64
N LYS A 571 12.12 10.22 -42.75
CA LYS A 571 11.14 9.43 -43.50
C LYS A 571 11.16 7.99 -42.97
N TYR A 572 10.21 7.54 -42.14
CA TYR A 572 9.69 6.16 -42.06
C TYR A 572 8.44 6.06 -41.12
N PRO A 573 7.56 5.04 -41.30
CA PRO A 573 6.24 4.94 -40.68
C PRO A 573 6.31 4.15 -39.36
N TYR A 574 5.48 4.55 -38.40
CA TYR A 574 5.29 3.95 -37.07
C TYR A 574 6.40 4.21 -36.03
N GLY A 575 6.00 4.82 -34.91
CA GLY A 575 6.77 4.87 -33.66
C GLY A 575 7.51 6.19 -33.40
N HIS A 576 7.48 6.63 -32.14
CA HIS A 576 7.90 7.94 -31.64
C HIS A 576 9.42 8.25 -31.76
N PRO A 577 9.84 9.53 -31.65
CA PRO A 577 11.10 10.02 -32.24
C PRO A 577 12.28 10.23 -31.26
N GLY A 578 13.48 10.19 -31.84
CA GLY A 578 14.80 10.16 -31.18
C GLY A 578 15.38 11.51 -30.70
N TYR A 579 16.45 11.42 -29.90
CA TYR A 579 17.12 12.53 -29.19
C TYR A 579 18.54 12.80 -29.70
N PHE A 580 19.10 13.99 -29.42
CA PHE A 580 20.45 14.47 -29.82
C PHE A 580 21.55 14.32 -28.67
N PHE A 581 22.85 14.07 -28.96
CA PHE A 581 23.98 13.91 -27.98
C PHE A 581 24.99 15.03 -28.14
N SER A 582 25.52 15.49 -27.00
CA SER A 582 26.72 16.32 -26.94
C SER A 582 27.46 15.98 -25.65
N LEU A 583 28.76 15.66 -25.75
CA LEU A 583 29.63 15.37 -24.61
C LEU A 583 30.86 16.28 -24.66
N MET A 584 30.91 17.31 -23.81
CA MET A 584 32.07 18.23 -23.71
C MET A 584 32.52 18.75 -25.11
N GLY A 585 31.54 19.11 -25.95
CA GLY A 585 31.75 19.59 -27.32
C GLY A 585 31.88 18.50 -28.40
N ILE A 586 31.97 17.21 -28.06
CA ILE A 586 32.20 16.10 -29.00
C ILE A 586 30.88 15.49 -29.51
N VAL A 587 30.73 15.37 -30.83
CA VAL A 587 29.64 14.62 -31.50
C VAL A 587 30.12 13.21 -31.81
N VAL A 588 29.38 12.19 -31.38
CA VAL A 588 29.74 10.77 -31.57
C VAL A 588 28.88 10.18 -32.69
N GLY A 589 29.52 9.59 -33.70
CA GLY A 589 28.89 8.81 -34.77
C GLY A 589 28.89 7.30 -34.49
N GLN A 590 28.04 6.57 -35.23
CA GLN A 590 27.70 5.13 -35.24
C GLN A 590 28.33 4.16 -34.20
N ILE A 591 27.46 3.34 -33.59
CA ILE A 591 27.82 2.19 -32.75
C ILE A 591 27.67 0.89 -33.56
N ASN A 592 28.72 0.07 -33.61
CA ASN A 592 28.64 -1.40 -33.78
C ASN A 592 29.68 -2.05 -32.85
N HIS A 593 29.41 -3.27 -32.37
CA HIS A 593 30.22 -3.97 -31.36
C HIS A 593 31.69 -4.28 -31.77
N GLU A 594 32.10 -4.01 -33.01
CA GLU A 594 33.46 -4.30 -33.48
C GLU A 594 34.22 -3.11 -34.10
N ASN A 595 33.61 -1.94 -34.29
CA ASN A 595 34.33 -0.76 -34.76
C ASN A 595 33.68 0.54 -34.28
N LEU A 596 34.40 1.27 -33.42
CA LEU A 596 34.03 2.60 -32.94
C LEU A 596 34.75 3.65 -33.81
N ARG A 597 34.02 4.56 -34.47
CA ARG A 597 34.62 5.75 -35.13
C ARG A 597 34.17 7.04 -34.45
N MET A 598 35.09 7.65 -33.73
CA MET A 598 34.94 8.94 -33.06
C MET A 598 35.44 10.05 -33.98
N ILE A 599 34.62 11.06 -34.25
CA ILE A 599 34.98 12.18 -35.14
C ILE A 599 35.13 13.45 -34.30
N SER A 600 36.10 14.30 -34.64
CA SER A 600 36.24 15.61 -33.99
C SER A 600 35.06 16.51 -34.36
N PRO A 601 34.56 17.37 -33.46
CA PRO A 601 33.55 18.39 -33.76
C PRO A 601 33.91 19.31 -34.92
N LEU A 602 35.22 19.55 -35.09
CA LEU A 602 35.77 20.42 -36.12
C LEU A 602 35.69 19.80 -37.51
N ASP A 603 35.58 18.47 -37.61
CA ASP A 603 35.49 17.74 -38.89
C ASP A 603 34.03 17.53 -39.33
N VAL A 604 33.06 18.03 -38.57
CA VAL A 604 31.62 17.93 -38.87
C VAL A 604 31.15 19.17 -39.62
N ILE A 605 31.27 19.14 -40.95
CA ILE A 605 31.07 20.35 -41.78
C ILE A 605 29.58 20.67 -42.04
N CYS A 606 28.64 19.72 -41.97
CA CYS A 606 27.20 20.01 -41.92
C CYS A 606 26.39 18.76 -41.52
N LEU A 607 25.43 18.89 -40.59
CA LEU A 607 24.53 17.80 -40.21
C LEU A 607 23.23 17.92 -41.02
N ALA A 608 23.31 17.67 -42.32
CA ALA A 608 22.16 17.58 -43.21
C ALA A 608 22.28 16.35 -44.13
N SER A 609 21.36 15.39 -43.92
CA SER A 609 20.80 14.49 -44.92
C SER A 609 21.76 13.54 -45.67
N TYR A 610 21.89 12.28 -45.22
CA TYR A 610 22.23 11.20 -46.15
C TYR A 610 20.97 10.66 -46.84
N ARG A 611 20.86 10.94 -48.15
CA ARG A 611 20.49 9.96 -49.20
C ARG A 611 20.80 10.56 -50.58
N LEU A 612 21.95 10.21 -51.14
CA LEU A 612 22.20 10.09 -52.59
C LEU A 612 23.48 9.26 -52.81
N ILE A 613 23.53 8.01 -52.33
CA ILE A 613 24.48 6.98 -52.83
C ILE A 613 23.77 5.61 -52.78
N GLU A 614 24.01 4.79 -53.79
CA GLU A 614 23.31 3.55 -54.13
C GLU A 614 23.59 2.35 -53.20
N ASN A 615 22.48 1.68 -52.89
CA ASN A 615 22.16 0.26 -52.63
C ASN A 615 23.09 -0.82 -52.03
N ASP A 616 24.33 -0.64 -51.59
CA ASP A 616 25.03 -1.79 -50.94
C ASP A 616 25.90 -1.54 -49.69
N LEU A 617 25.80 -0.39 -49.01
CA LEU A 617 26.54 -0.17 -47.75
C LEU A 617 25.65 0.37 -46.60
N PHE A 618 25.46 -0.48 -45.59
CA PHE A 618 25.02 -0.23 -44.20
C PHE A 618 23.60 0.33 -43.94
N ARG A 619 22.77 -0.51 -43.31
CA ARG A 619 21.42 -0.20 -42.79
C ARG A 619 21.45 -0.17 -41.25
N VAL A 620 20.85 0.87 -40.63
CA VAL A 620 20.75 1.04 -39.16
C VAL A 620 19.41 0.47 -38.63
N PRO A 621 19.39 -0.43 -37.62
CA PRO A 621 18.18 -0.91 -36.95
C PRO A 621 17.62 0.05 -35.86
N ILE A 622 16.41 -0.26 -35.41
CA ILE A 622 15.32 0.66 -35.04
C ILE A 622 15.40 1.39 -33.66
N ASP A 623 16.42 1.19 -32.81
CA ASP A 623 16.38 1.63 -31.39
C ASP A 623 17.52 2.55 -30.88
N GLY A 624 18.07 3.46 -31.69
CA GLY A 624 19.15 4.37 -31.26
C GLY A 624 18.70 5.58 -30.41
N ILE A 625 19.23 5.76 -29.19
CA ILE A 625 18.93 6.90 -28.27
C ILE A 625 20.21 7.54 -27.68
N MET A 626 20.19 8.86 -27.42
CA MET A 626 21.31 9.71 -26.91
C MET A 626 21.10 10.33 -25.52
N MET A 627 22.21 10.71 -24.86
CA MET A 627 22.37 10.87 -23.39
C MET A 627 23.43 11.94 -22.98
N CYS A 628 23.11 12.92 -22.10
CA CYS A 628 24.04 13.95 -21.57
C CYS A 628 24.45 13.72 -20.09
N PRO A 629 25.72 13.92 -19.65
CA PRO A 629 26.12 13.73 -18.26
C PRO A 629 25.58 14.79 -17.30
N CYS A 630 25.18 14.39 -16.09
CA CYS A 630 24.78 15.27 -15.00
C CYS A 630 26.00 15.61 -14.13
N ARG A 631 26.27 16.89 -13.87
CA ARG A 631 27.22 17.34 -12.84
C ARG A 631 26.76 16.81 -11.47
N ARG A 632 27.68 16.23 -10.69
CA ARG A 632 27.54 16.05 -9.24
C ARG A 632 28.76 16.70 -8.61
N GLU A 633 28.61 17.92 -8.12
CA GLU A 633 29.51 18.41 -7.08
C GLU A 633 29.16 17.65 -5.80
N LEU A 634 30.14 16.98 -5.20
CA LEU A 634 30.01 16.48 -3.84
C LEU A 634 30.09 17.71 -2.93
N ALA A 635 28.95 18.29 -2.60
CA ALA A 635 28.84 19.26 -1.52
C ALA A 635 29.11 18.55 -0.17
N LEU A 636 29.81 19.27 0.71
CA LEU A 636 30.21 18.87 2.07
C LEU A 636 29.09 18.31 2.93
#